data_AF-M1B9X1-F1
#
_entry.id   AF-M1B9X1-F1
#
_cell.length_a   1.000
_cell.length_b   1.000
_cell.length_c   1.000
_cell.angle_alpha   90.00
_cell.angle_beta   90.00
_cell.angle_gamma   90.00
#
_symmetry.space_group_name_H-M   'P 1'
#
loop_
_entity.id
_entity.type
_entity.pdbx_description
1 polymer ?
#
loop_
_entity_poly.entity_id
_entity_poly.type
_entity_poly.pdbx_seq_one_letter_code
_entity_poly.pdbx_strand_id
1 'polypeptide(L)'
;MTRAMNLGCELRITSCNEVINKYKKLLYGAVEFEQTVRKTEDIFDEALAIYHVTYDNARITYSIEKCGFAWKVAGSALCRIHAMYRKEKDLPILPSVLQELL
;
A
#
# COMPACT_ATOMS: atom_id res chain seq x y z
N MET A 1 -12.65 10.98 11.33
CA MET A 1 -11.18 11.19 11.25
C MET A 1 -10.66 12.27 12.18
N THR A 2 -11.42 13.35 12.44
CA THR A 2 -10.99 14.52 13.24
C THR A 2 -10.59 14.19 14.69
N ARG A 3 -11.20 13.16 15.30
CA ARG A 3 -10.95 12.79 16.71
C ARG A 3 -9.53 12.25 16.94
N ALA A 4 -8.96 11.53 15.97
CA ALA A 4 -7.61 10.97 16.07
C ALA A 4 -6.52 12.03 15.82
N MET A 5 -6.82 13.08 15.04
CA MET A 5 -5.87 14.16 14.74
C MET A 5 -5.54 15.04 15.95
N ASN A 6 -6.37 15.00 17.01
CA ASN A 6 -6.22 15.81 18.22
C ASN A 6 -5.54 15.06 19.39
N LEU A 7 -5.00 13.85 19.16
CA LEU A 7 -4.32 13.04 20.19
C LEU A 7 -2.81 13.31 20.24
N GLY A 8 -2.15 12.89 21.33
CA GLY A 8 -0.69 12.89 21.45
C GLY A 8 0.00 12.08 20.34
N CYS A 9 1.30 12.33 20.11
CA CYS A 9 2.05 11.79 18.96
C CYS A 9 2.00 10.25 18.86
N GLU A 10 2.22 9.54 19.96
CA GLU A 10 2.19 8.07 19.99
C GLU A 10 0.80 7.52 19.68
N LEU A 11 -0.24 8.10 20.29
CA LEU A 11 -1.63 7.71 20.06
C LEU A 11 -2.04 7.93 18.59
N ARG A 12 -1.57 9.03 17.96
CA ARG A 12 -1.78 9.29 16.53
C ARG A 12 -1.16 8.21 15.64
N ILE A 13 0.06 7.79 15.95
CA ILE A 13 0.76 6.74 15.18
C ILE A 13 0.00 5.42 15.30
N THR A 14 -0.38 5.03 16.51
CA THR A 14 -1.15 3.79 16.74
C THR A 14 -2.48 3.82 16.01
N SER A 15 -3.25 4.92 16.13
CA SER A 15 -4.52 5.05 15.39
C SER A 15 -4.33 5.02 13.87
N CYS A 16 -3.24 5.58 13.34
CA CYS A 16 -2.93 5.52 11.92
C CYS A 16 -2.64 4.08 11.47
N ASN A 17 -1.83 3.36 12.25
CA ASN A 17 -1.47 1.97 11.98
C ASN A 17 -2.69 1.04 12.04
N GLU A 18 -3.61 1.25 12.99
CA GLU A 18 -4.88 0.51 13.05
C GLU A 18 -5.71 0.68 11.78
N VAL A 19 -5.83 1.91 11.28
CA VAL A 19 -6.53 2.20 10.04
C VAL A 19 -5.84 1.51 8.87
N ILE A 20 -4.52 1.65 8.73
CA ILE A 20 -3.76 0.99 7.67
C ILE A 20 -3.96 -0.52 7.71
N ASN A 21 -3.80 -1.14 8.88
CA ASN A 21 -3.94 -2.59 9.05
C ASN A 21 -5.36 -3.07 8.75
N LYS A 22 -6.38 -2.28 9.13
CA LYS A 22 -7.77 -2.57 8.76
C LYS A 22 -7.94 -2.61 7.24
N TYR A 23 -7.45 -1.59 6.53
CA TYR A 23 -7.59 -1.53 5.07
C TYR A 23 -6.71 -2.55 4.35
N LYS A 24 -5.51 -2.90 4.85
CA LYS A 24 -4.71 -4.02 4.31
C LYS A 24 -5.48 -5.33 4.42
N LYS A 25 -6.09 -5.62 5.57
CA LYS A 25 -6.91 -6.83 5.76
C LYS A 25 -8.14 -6.87 4.87
N LEU A 26 -8.78 -5.72 4.62
CA LEU A 26 -9.90 -5.64 3.68
C LEU A 26 -9.45 -5.91 2.25
N LEU A 27 -8.35 -5.29 1.81
CA LEU A 27 -7.82 -5.43 0.47
C LEU A 27 -7.29 -6.86 0.21
N TYR A 28 -6.46 -7.40 1.11
CA TYR A 28 -5.79 -8.68 0.87
C TYR A 28 -6.52 -9.88 1.47
N GLY A 29 -7.51 -9.68 2.34
CA GLY A 29 -8.05 -10.76 3.18
C GLY A 29 -7.01 -11.36 4.15
N ALA A 30 -5.85 -10.70 4.30
CA ALA A 30 -4.68 -11.17 5.04
C ALA A 30 -3.88 -9.97 5.59
N VAL A 31 -2.83 -10.25 6.37
CA VAL A 31 -1.96 -9.18 6.90
C VAL A 31 -1.12 -8.57 5.79
N GLU A 32 -0.59 -9.41 4.91
CA GLU A 32 0.25 -9.03 3.78
C GLU A 32 -0.27 -9.63 2.47
N PHE A 33 0.17 -9.05 1.35
CA PHE A 33 -0.25 -9.43 0.02
C PHE A 33 0.13 -10.89 -0.31
N GLU A 34 1.34 -11.32 0.08
CA GLU A 34 1.87 -12.66 -0.19
C GLU A 34 1.08 -13.77 0.49
N GLN A 35 0.27 -13.42 1.50
CA GLN A 35 -0.56 -14.35 2.27
C GLN A 35 -2.02 -14.37 1.77
N THR A 36 -2.32 -13.64 0.70
CA THR A 36 -3.68 -13.55 0.20
C THR A 36 -4.16 -14.86 -0.42
N VAL A 37 -5.43 -15.19 -0.16
CA VAL A 37 -6.18 -16.22 -0.89
C VAL A 37 -7.18 -15.62 -1.87
N ARG A 38 -7.24 -14.28 -1.95
CA ARG A 38 -8.11 -13.57 -2.89
C ARG A 38 -7.53 -13.68 -4.31
N LYS A 39 -8.40 -13.57 -5.30
CA LYS A 39 -7.99 -13.50 -6.70
C LYS A 39 -7.14 -12.26 -6.93
N THR A 40 -6.03 -12.43 -7.65
CA THR A 40 -5.07 -11.36 -7.87
C THR A 40 -5.68 -10.21 -8.69
N GLU A 41 -6.56 -10.52 -9.64
CA GLU A 41 -7.26 -9.53 -10.45
C GLU A 41 -8.13 -8.60 -9.59
N ASP A 42 -8.92 -9.17 -8.67
CA ASP A 42 -9.77 -8.40 -7.75
C ASP A 42 -8.92 -7.47 -6.86
N ILE A 43 -7.79 -7.96 -6.34
CA ILE A 43 -6.88 -7.16 -5.51
C ILE A 43 -6.30 -6.01 -6.34
N PHE A 44 -5.94 -6.26 -7.60
CA PHE A 44 -5.32 -5.25 -8.45
C PHE A 44 -6.30 -4.13 -8.83
N ASP A 45 -7.53 -4.49 -9.19
CA ASP A 45 -8.58 -3.52 -9.47
C ASP A 45 -8.87 -2.64 -8.24
N GLU A 46 -8.99 -3.26 -7.06
CA GLU A 46 -9.19 -2.53 -5.80
C GLU A 46 -7.97 -1.67 -5.41
N ALA A 47 -6.74 -2.17 -5.61
CA ALA A 47 -5.52 -1.43 -5.34
C ALA A 47 -5.40 -0.17 -6.21
N LEU A 48 -5.74 -0.29 -7.50
CA LEU A 48 -5.79 0.86 -8.43
C LEU A 48 -6.89 1.85 -8.01
N ALA A 49 -8.06 1.37 -7.60
CA ALA A 49 -9.12 2.24 -7.11
C ALA A 49 -8.68 3.05 -5.86
N ILE A 50 -8.01 2.40 -4.90
CA ILE A 50 -7.44 3.07 -3.72
C ILE A 50 -6.40 4.11 -4.15
N TYR A 51 -5.51 3.77 -5.06
CA TYR A 51 -4.51 4.70 -5.58
C TYR A 51 -5.18 5.92 -6.21
N HIS A 52 -6.12 5.73 -7.13
CA HIS A 52 -6.79 6.84 -7.83
C HIS A 52 -7.55 7.76 -6.87
N VAL A 53 -8.32 7.21 -5.93
CA VAL A 53 -9.05 8.03 -4.94
C VAL A 53 -8.10 8.85 -4.07
N THR A 54 -7.00 8.25 -3.61
CA THR A 54 -6.03 8.99 -2.79
C THR A 54 -5.27 10.04 -3.60
N TYR A 55 -4.92 9.72 -4.84
CA TYR A 55 -4.23 10.62 -5.74
C TYR A 55 -5.10 11.82 -6.12
N ASP A 56 -6.37 11.58 -6.46
CA ASP A 56 -7.31 12.66 -6.76
C ASP A 56 -7.51 13.57 -5.55
N ASN A 57 -7.66 13.01 -4.35
CA ASN A 57 -7.72 13.78 -3.12
C ASN A 57 -6.44 14.58 -2.85
N ALA A 58 -5.26 13.96 -3.04
CA ALA A 58 -3.97 14.63 -2.92
C ALA A 58 -3.84 15.79 -3.92
N ARG A 59 -4.29 15.61 -5.16
CA ARG A 59 -4.30 16.63 -6.21
C ARG A 59 -5.24 17.78 -5.87
N ILE A 60 -6.48 17.50 -5.46
CA ILE A 60 -7.49 18.51 -5.10
C ILE A 60 -7.03 19.34 -3.89
N THR A 61 -6.29 18.73 -2.98
CA THR A 61 -5.85 19.37 -1.74
C THR A 61 -4.38 19.81 -1.75
N TYR A 62 -3.71 19.74 -2.90
CA TYR A 62 -2.30 20.09 -3.10
C TYR A 62 -1.34 19.48 -2.06
N SER A 63 -1.57 18.22 -1.70
CA SER A 63 -0.93 17.56 -0.56
C SER A 63 -0.54 16.13 -0.95
N ILE A 64 0.65 16.00 -1.54
CA ILE A 64 1.18 14.74 -2.10
C ILE A 64 1.38 13.66 -1.04
N GLU A 65 1.63 14.06 0.21
CA GLU A 65 1.78 13.17 1.36
C GLU A 65 0.53 12.31 1.61
N LYS A 66 -0.65 12.74 1.13
CA LYS A 66 -1.89 11.96 1.23
C LYS A 66 -1.89 10.71 0.37
N CYS A 67 -1.07 10.66 -0.70
CA CYS A 67 -0.84 9.43 -1.47
C CYS A 67 -0.17 8.34 -0.62
N GLY A 68 0.49 8.71 0.49
CA GLY A 68 1.13 7.76 1.41
C GLY A 68 0.16 6.73 1.99
N PHE A 69 -1.15 7.02 2.05
CA PHE A 69 -2.14 6.03 2.45
C PHE A 69 -2.23 4.87 1.46
N ALA A 70 -2.35 5.15 0.17
CA ALA A 70 -2.40 4.10 -0.85
C ALA A 70 -1.13 3.26 -0.86
N TRP A 71 0.04 3.87 -0.73
CA TRP A 71 1.29 3.12 -0.67
C TRP A 71 1.40 2.20 0.56
N LYS A 72 0.89 2.62 1.72
CA LYS A 72 0.92 1.79 2.93
C LYS A 72 -0.09 0.64 2.90
N VAL A 73 -1.22 0.83 2.24
CA VAL A 73 -2.28 -0.19 2.14
C VAL A 73 -2.04 -1.11 0.94
N ALA A 74 -1.92 -0.54 -0.24
CA ALA A 74 -1.94 -1.23 -1.53
C ALA A 74 -0.55 -1.35 -2.20
N GLY A 75 0.52 -0.91 -1.53
CA GLY A 75 1.86 -0.78 -2.13
C GLY A 75 2.38 -2.05 -2.80
N SER A 76 2.30 -3.20 -2.13
CA SER A 76 2.76 -4.48 -2.71
C SER A 76 2.02 -4.84 -3.99
N ALA A 77 0.69 -4.69 -4.01
CA ALA A 77 -0.11 -4.92 -5.20
C ALA A 77 0.23 -3.93 -6.33
N LEU A 78 0.36 -2.63 -6.01
CA LEU A 78 0.73 -1.60 -6.99
C LEU A 78 2.12 -1.85 -7.60
N CYS A 79 3.09 -2.30 -6.81
CA CYS A 79 4.41 -2.71 -7.30
C CYS A 79 4.31 -3.90 -8.25
N ARG A 80 3.49 -4.91 -7.93
CA ARG A 80 3.29 -6.08 -8.81
C ARG A 80 2.64 -5.69 -10.13
N ILE A 81 1.63 -4.82 -10.08
CA ILE A 81 1.00 -4.24 -11.27
C ILE A 81 2.04 -3.53 -12.14
N HIS A 82 2.88 -2.68 -11.54
CA HIS A 82 3.92 -1.96 -12.28
C HIS A 82 4.91 -2.91 -12.97
N ALA A 83 5.39 -3.93 -12.26
CA ALA A 83 6.29 -4.94 -12.81
C ALA A 83 5.66 -5.69 -14.01
N MET A 84 4.38 -6.06 -13.89
CA MET A 84 3.63 -6.71 -14.97
C MET A 84 3.49 -5.82 -16.21
N TYR A 85 3.15 -4.53 -16.04
CA TYR A 85 3.04 -3.58 -17.15
C TYR A 85 4.37 -3.31 -17.84
N ARG A 86 5.48 -3.33 -17.08
CA ARG A 86 6.82 -3.10 -17.62
C ARG A 86 7.37 -4.31 -18.39
N LYS A 87 6.68 -5.47 -18.37
CA LYS A 87 7.24 -6.78 -18.80
C LYS A 87 8.63 -7.03 -18.19
N GLU A 88 8.91 -6.44 -17.03
CA GLU A 88 10.14 -6.71 -16.31
C GLU A 88 10.04 -8.18 -15.91
N LYS A 89 10.86 -9.03 -16.55
CA LYS A 89 11.06 -10.39 -16.08
C LYS A 89 11.49 -10.24 -14.63
N ASP A 90 10.76 -10.90 -13.71
CA ASP A 90 11.18 -11.05 -12.32
C ASP A 90 12.69 -11.26 -12.31
N LEU A 91 13.47 -10.27 -11.87
CA LEU A 91 14.90 -10.44 -11.66
C LEU A 91 14.97 -11.31 -10.41
N PRO A 92 15.34 -12.60 -10.52
CA PRO A 92 15.43 -13.45 -9.35
C PRO A 92 16.75 -13.08 -8.66
N ILE A 93 16.77 -11.94 -7.98
CA ILE A 93 17.92 -11.53 -7.19
C ILE A 93 17.84 -12.33 -5.92
N LEU A 94 18.74 -13.30 -5.80
CA LEU A 94 18.87 -14.09 -4.59
C LEU A 94 19.18 -13.12 -3.42
N PRO A 95 18.54 -13.25 -2.25
CA PRO A 95 18.78 -12.36 -1.11
C PRO A 95 20.27 -12.19 -0.76
N SER A 96 21.08 -13.23 -0.98
CA SER A 96 22.53 -13.19 -0.80
C SER A 96 23.23 -12.19 -1.72
N VAL A 97 22.80 -12.05 -2.98
CA VAL A 97 23.35 -11.08 -3.94
C VAL A 97 23.00 -9.65 -3.53
N LEU A 98 21.82 -9.46 -2.93
CA LEU A 98 21.37 -8.16 -2.44
C LEU A 98 22.15 -7.69 -1.20
N GLN A 99 22.64 -8.65 -0.42
CA GLN A 99 23.46 -8.41 0.77
C GLN A 99 24.92 -8.06 0.44
N GLU A 100 25.40 -8.39 -0.77
CA GLU A 100 26.74 -8.02 -1.26
C GLU A 100 26.80 -6.61 -1.87
N LEU A 101 25.64 -6.02 -2.21
CA LEU A 101 25.54 -4.71 -2.86
C LEU A 101 25.28 -3.55 -1.87
N LEU A 102 24.93 -3.86 -0.61
CA LEU A 102 24.69 -2.91 0.49
C LEU A 102 25.89 -2.87 1.43
#